data_AF-A0A914F6B5-F1
#
_entry.id   AF-A0A914F6B5-F1
#
_cell.length_a   1.000
_cell.length_b   1.000
_cell.length_c   1.000
_cell.angle_alpha   90.00
_cell.angle_beta   90.00
_cell.angle_gamma   90.00
#
_symmetry.space_group_name_H-M   'P 1'
#
loop_
_entity.id
_entity.type
_entity.pdbx_description
1 polymer ?
#
loop_
_entity_poly.entity_id
_entity_poly.type
_entity_poly.pdbx_seq_one_letter_code
_entity_poly.pdbx_strand_id
1 'polypeptide(L)'
;MPFDVFANFDPCQTCNFIVGRAEHHFRPNETATQLQSRLDFECQQLAQFQGQNASAHCKKIIDANIQTIYSDIKAGKRPHQICFDIGECPSPSGAPPSGMPPSGAPKADILARPHDPCRTCEFIIGRAEHHIHNRNVTDEKRLLRELEHECIQLAHVEGDQASVACLNLIQKDIDLIFNDINAGKRPRQICEDMGECHRMSGGTGAPPATVAATTMQTSIFKKLLNIFH
;
A
#
# COMPACT_ATOMS: atom_id res chain seq x y z
N MET A 1 15.23 -25.59 -9.78
CA MET A 1 14.34 -24.90 -10.73
C MET A 1 13.82 -23.66 -10.02
N PRO A 2 14.12 -22.42 -10.47
CA PRO A 2 13.62 -21.22 -9.81
C PRO A 2 12.13 -21.05 -10.10
N PHE A 3 11.36 -20.72 -9.07
CA PHE A 3 9.94 -20.40 -9.18
C PHE A 3 9.79 -18.97 -9.69
N ASP A 4 9.81 -18.80 -11.02
CA ASP A 4 9.30 -17.61 -11.69
C ASP A 4 7.76 -17.68 -11.73
N VAL A 5 7.12 -17.40 -10.59
CA VAL A 5 5.71 -16.96 -10.60
C VAL A 5 5.74 -15.48 -10.91
N PHE A 6 5.72 -15.14 -12.21
CA PHE A 6 5.62 -13.78 -12.68
C PHE A 6 4.40 -13.11 -12.02
N ALA A 7 4.63 -12.23 -11.05
CA ALA A 7 3.72 -11.13 -10.83
C ALA A 7 3.65 -10.41 -12.18
N ASN A 8 2.51 -10.50 -12.87
CA ASN A 8 2.30 -9.72 -14.08
C ASN A 8 2.48 -8.25 -13.69
N PHE A 9 3.60 -7.69 -14.12
CA PHE A 9 3.91 -6.29 -13.97
C PHE A 9 2.89 -5.51 -14.81
N ASP A 10 2.02 -4.74 -14.15
CA ASP A 10 1.00 -3.90 -14.78
C ASP A 10 1.43 -2.42 -14.68
N PRO A 11 1.89 -1.81 -15.80
CA PRO A 11 2.29 -0.41 -15.85
C PRO A 11 1.19 0.55 -15.40
N CYS A 12 -0.07 0.26 -15.76
CA CYS A 12 -1.22 1.08 -15.41
C CYS A 12 -1.48 1.01 -13.90
N GLN A 13 -1.37 -0.17 -13.29
CA GLN A 13 -1.51 -0.32 -11.85
C GLN A 13 -0.39 0.42 -11.09
N THR A 14 0.87 0.29 -11.52
CA THR A 14 2.00 1.01 -10.92
C THR A 14 1.82 2.53 -11.04
N CYS A 15 1.35 3.02 -12.19
CA CYS A 15 1.06 4.44 -12.38
C CYS A 15 -0.06 4.92 -11.47
N ASN A 16 -1.20 4.23 -11.45
CA ASN A 16 -2.35 4.62 -10.61
C ASN A 16 -1.97 4.66 -9.14
N PHE A 17 -1.17 3.70 -8.69
CA PHE A 17 -0.63 3.70 -7.33
C PHE A 17 0.18 4.96 -7.06
N ILE A 18 1.23 5.24 -7.84
CA ILE A 18 2.13 6.35 -7.53
C ILE A 18 1.46 7.72 -7.68
N VAL A 19 0.57 7.89 -8.66
CA VAL A 19 -0.17 9.15 -8.84
C VAL A 19 -1.24 9.33 -7.76
N GLY A 20 -1.91 8.26 -7.32
CA GLY A 20 -2.83 8.32 -6.18
C GLY A 20 -2.13 8.75 -4.88
N ARG A 21 -0.92 8.22 -4.64
CA ARG A 21 -0.05 8.64 -3.52
C ARG A 21 0.34 10.12 -3.64
N ALA A 22 0.58 10.59 -4.86
CA ALA A 22 0.92 11.98 -5.16
C ALA A 22 -0.22 12.94 -4.81
N GLU A 23 -1.43 12.64 -5.29
CA GLU A 23 -2.67 13.42 -5.11
C GLU A 23 -3.06 13.52 -3.63
N HIS A 24 -3.12 12.38 -2.94
CA HIS A 24 -3.61 12.31 -1.56
C HIS A 24 -2.75 13.08 -0.55
N HIS A 25 -1.44 13.13 -0.80
CA HIS A 25 -0.48 13.87 0.03
C HIS A 25 0.00 15.15 -0.66
N PHE A 26 -0.72 15.63 -1.68
CA PHE A 26 -0.35 16.83 -2.40
C PHE A 26 -0.37 18.04 -1.46
N ARG A 27 0.73 18.77 -1.42
CA ARG A 27 0.88 19.96 -0.59
C ARG A 27 0.69 21.20 -1.47
N PRO A 28 -0.21 22.15 -1.13
CA PRO A 28 -0.51 23.31 -1.98
C PRO A 28 0.71 24.16 -2.35
N ASN A 29 1.73 24.17 -1.49
CA ASN A 29 2.95 24.97 -1.64
C ASN A 29 4.18 24.13 -2.03
N GLU A 30 4.00 22.87 -2.41
CA GLU A 30 5.11 22.00 -2.84
C GLU A 30 5.46 22.25 -4.32
N THR A 31 6.74 22.18 -4.67
CA THR A 31 7.22 22.28 -6.06
C THR A 31 7.20 20.91 -6.74
N ALA A 32 7.24 20.89 -8.09
CA ALA A 32 7.34 19.64 -8.84
C ALA A 32 8.56 18.80 -8.42
N THR A 33 9.69 19.43 -8.10
CA THR A 33 10.90 18.74 -7.62
C THR A 33 10.72 18.11 -6.24
N GLN A 34 10.06 18.82 -5.32
CA GLN A 34 9.76 18.28 -3.99
C GLN A 34 8.79 17.09 -4.09
N LEU A 35 7.77 17.21 -4.95
CA LEU A 35 6.89 16.09 -5.29
C LEU A 35 7.70 14.92 -5.88
N GLN A 36 8.63 15.18 -6.81
CA GLN A 36 9.49 14.16 -7.41
C GLN A 36 10.24 13.36 -6.36
N SER A 37 10.93 14.05 -5.45
CA SER A 37 11.71 13.39 -4.39
C SER A 37 10.85 12.50 -3.50
N ARG A 38 9.60 12.91 -3.27
CA ARG A 38 8.64 12.12 -2.50
C ARG A 38 8.16 10.90 -3.28
N LEU A 39 7.86 11.04 -4.57
CA LEU A 39 7.44 9.91 -5.41
C LEU A 39 8.59 8.96 -5.71
N ASP A 40 9.82 9.44 -5.83
CA ASP A 40 11.03 8.61 -5.92
C ASP A 40 11.17 7.70 -4.70
N PHE A 41 10.90 8.22 -3.50
CA PHE A 41 10.87 7.42 -2.28
C PHE A 41 9.77 6.35 -2.35
N GLU A 42 8.53 6.71 -2.71
CA GLU A 42 7.45 5.72 -2.89
C GLU A 42 7.81 4.64 -3.92
N CYS A 43 8.50 5.01 -5.01
CA CYS A 43 9.00 4.06 -6.01
C CYS A 43 10.07 3.13 -5.44
N GLN A 44 10.95 3.59 -4.56
CA GLN A 44 11.91 2.71 -3.86
C GLN A 44 11.20 1.71 -2.96
N GLN A 45 10.16 2.14 -2.25
CA GLN A 45 9.37 1.27 -1.38
C GLN A 45 8.69 0.14 -2.19
N LEU A 46 8.26 0.39 -3.44
CA LEU A 46 7.73 -0.65 -4.31
C LEU A 46 8.70 -1.81 -4.57
N ALA A 47 10.01 -1.62 -4.45
CA ALA A 47 10.98 -2.68 -4.64
C ALA A 47 10.79 -3.83 -3.64
N GLN A 48 10.37 -3.50 -2.42
CA GLN A 48 10.12 -4.44 -1.35
C GLN A 48 8.82 -5.23 -1.59
N PHE A 49 7.79 -4.58 -2.15
CA PHE A 49 6.45 -5.18 -2.25
C PHE A 49 6.13 -5.77 -3.62
N GLN A 50 6.56 -5.12 -4.70
CA GLN A 50 6.24 -5.50 -6.08
C GLN A 50 7.47 -5.91 -6.89
N GLY A 51 8.65 -5.91 -6.24
CA GLY A 51 9.91 -6.30 -6.84
C GLY A 51 10.58 -5.16 -7.61
N GLN A 52 11.83 -5.41 -8.01
CA GLN A 52 12.71 -4.40 -8.61
C GLN A 52 12.17 -3.83 -9.93
N ASN A 53 11.43 -4.63 -10.71
CA ASN A 53 10.85 -4.18 -11.98
C ASN A 53 9.77 -3.10 -11.76
N ALA A 54 8.90 -3.26 -10.77
CA ALA A 54 7.88 -2.27 -10.44
C ALA A 54 8.50 -0.97 -9.90
N SER A 55 9.53 -1.08 -9.07
CA SER A 55 10.30 0.08 -8.58
C SER A 55 10.98 0.85 -9.71
N ALA A 56 11.68 0.13 -10.60
CA ALA A 56 12.36 0.72 -11.74
C ALA A 56 11.39 1.38 -12.72
N HIS A 57 10.22 0.77 -12.96
CA HIS A 57 9.20 1.36 -13.82
C HIS A 57 8.54 2.58 -13.19
N CYS A 58 8.19 2.51 -11.90
CA CYS A 58 7.69 3.65 -11.15
C CYS A 58 8.65 4.84 -11.28
N LYS A 59 9.95 4.60 -11.09
CA LYS A 59 10.96 5.66 -11.23
C LYS A 59 11.00 6.24 -12.64
N LYS A 60 10.89 5.41 -13.68
CA LYS A 60 10.81 5.89 -15.08
C LYS A 60 9.58 6.79 -15.31
N ILE A 61 8.41 6.41 -14.78
CA ILE A 61 7.19 7.21 -14.87
C ILE A 61 7.45 8.59 -14.26
N ILE A 62 8.01 8.63 -13.04
CA ILE A 62 8.25 9.88 -12.31
C ILE A 62 9.28 10.75 -13.03
N ASP A 63 10.43 10.19 -13.39
CA ASP A 63 11.51 10.94 -14.03
C ASP A 63 11.08 11.53 -15.39
N ALA A 64 10.24 10.82 -16.15
CA ALA A 64 9.76 11.27 -17.45
C ALA A 64 8.58 12.25 -17.37
N ASN A 65 7.72 12.12 -16.35
CA ASN A 65 6.39 12.76 -16.36
C ASN A 65 6.11 13.68 -15.17
N ILE A 66 7.09 13.96 -14.30
CA ILE A 66 6.84 14.73 -13.07
C ILE A 66 6.16 16.08 -13.31
N GLN A 67 6.51 16.80 -14.37
CA GLN A 67 5.91 18.10 -14.67
C GLN A 67 4.42 17.96 -15.01
N THR A 68 4.08 16.96 -15.83
CA THR A 68 2.70 16.63 -16.19
C THR A 68 1.91 16.15 -14.98
N ILE A 69 2.46 15.21 -14.20
CA ILE A 69 1.83 14.71 -12.96
C ILE A 69 1.55 15.87 -12.01
N TYR A 70 2.51 16.77 -11.81
CA TYR A 70 2.36 17.93 -10.94
C TYR A 70 1.29 18.91 -11.43
N SER A 71 1.29 19.28 -12.71
CA SER A 71 0.30 20.20 -13.27
C SER A 71 -1.11 19.61 -13.24
N ASP A 72 -1.23 18.32 -13.51
CA ASP A 72 -2.52 17.65 -13.58
C ASP A 72 -3.15 17.42 -12.21
N ILE A 73 -2.35 17.10 -11.20
CA ILE A 73 -2.82 17.07 -9.81
C ILE A 73 -3.28 18.47 -9.37
N LYS A 74 -2.52 19.53 -9.72
CA LYS A 74 -2.96 20.91 -9.47
C LYS A 74 -4.27 21.26 -10.16
N ALA A 75 -4.51 20.69 -11.33
CA ALA A 75 -5.76 20.84 -12.07
C ALA A 75 -6.89 19.95 -11.56
N GLY A 76 -6.66 19.12 -10.53
CA GLY A 76 -7.65 18.22 -9.95
C GLY A 76 -7.97 17.02 -10.84
N LYS A 77 -7.08 16.63 -11.75
CA LYS A 77 -7.27 15.40 -12.52
C LYS A 77 -7.12 14.17 -11.63
N ARG A 78 -7.93 13.16 -11.89
CA ARG A 78 -7.89 11.88 -11.16
C ARG A 78 -6.69 11.03 -11.59
N PRO A 79 -6.14 10.16 -10.72
CA PRO A 79 -4.93 9.39 -11.01
C PRO A 79 -4.99 8.58 -12.30
N HIS A 80 -6.13 7.91 -12.56
CA HIS A 80 -6.30 7.15 -13.79
C HIS A 80 -6.27 8.01 -15.05
N GLN A 81 -6.84 9.22 -15.00
CA GLN A 81 -6.82 10.15 -16.12
C GLN A 81 -5.39 10.63 -16.39
N ILE A 82 -4.62 10.95 -15.34
CA ILE A 82 -3.21 11.33 -15.46
C ILE A 82 -2.41 10.17 -16.07
N CYS A 83 -2.62 8.95 -15.58
CA CYS A 83 -1.95 7.76 -16.09
C CYS A 83 -2.31 7.40 -17.53
N PHE A 84 -3.54 7.69 -17.96
CA PHE A 84 -3.93 7.62 -19.36
C PHE A 84 -3.21 8.70 -20.20
N ASP A 85 -3.22 9.95 -19.72
CA ASP A 85 -2.63 11.10 -20.44
C ASP A 85 -1.12 10.91 -20.68
N ILE A 86 -0.42 10.23 -19.76
CA ILE A 86 1.02 9.91 -19.90
C ILE A 86 1.29 8.54 -20.55
N GLY A 87 0.25 7.82 -20.99
CA GLY A 87 0.36 6.59 -21.78
C GLY A 87 0.61 5.30 -21.00
N GLU A 88 0.50 5.32 -19.67
CA GLU A 88 0.67 4.14 -18.81
C GLU A 88 -0.61 3.29 -18.72
N CYS A 89 -1.78 3.92 -18.94
CA CYS A 89 -3.09 3.26 -18.94
C CYS A 89 -3.75 3.29 -20.32
N PRO A 90 -4.55 2.27 -20.67
CA PRO A 90 -5.35 2.28 -21.89
C PRO A 90 -6.45 3.34 -21.84
N SER A 91 -6.94 3.72 -23.02
CA SER A 91 -8.01 4.72 -23.17
C SER A 91 -9.30 4.30 -22.48
N PRO A 92 -10.05 5.23 -21.86
CA PRO A 92 -11.34 4.98 -21.21
C PRO A 92 -12.47 4.57 -22.17
N SER A 93 -12.22 4.14 -23.41
CA SER A 93 -13.21 3.62 -24.37
C SER A 93 -13.83 2.26 -23.98
N GLY A 94 -13.85 1.95 -22.68
CA GLY A 94 -14.73 0.98 -22.03
C GLY A 94 -15.43 1.55 -20.78
N ALA A 95 -15.54 2.87 -20.62
CA ALA A 95 -16.13 3.51 -19.44
C ALA A 95 -17.65 3.72 -19.61
N PRO A 96 -18.48 3.48 -18.57
CA PRO A 96 -19.75 4.18 -18.46
C PRO A 96 -19.51 5.64 -17.99
N PRO A 97 -20.38 6.58 -18.39
CA PRO A 97 -20.23 8.01 -18.13
C PRO A 97 -20.48 8.38 -16.66
N SER A 98 -19.88 9.50 -16.25
CA SER A 98 -19.99 10.13 -14.93
C SER A 98 -21.43 10.18 -14.41
N GLY A 99 -21.70 9.54 -13.27
CA GLY A 99 -23.00 9.61 -12.59
C GLY A 99 -23.46 8.40 -11.76
N MET A 100 -22.61 7.41 -11.46
CA MET A 100 -22.97 6.22 -10.66
C MET A 100 -22.03 6.09 -9.43
N PRO A 101 -22.51 5.55 -8.27
CA PRO A 101 -21.78 5.40 -7.01
C PRO A 101 -20.83 4.17 -7.08
N PRO A 102 -20.08 3.77 -6.02
CA PRO A 102 -18.83 3.02 -6.18
C PRO A 102 -19.06 1.68 -6.89
N SER A 103 -18.55 1.56 -8.11
CA SER A 103 -18.41 0.29 -8.83
C SER A 103 -17.13 -0.36 -8.32
N GLY A 104 -17.13 -1.55 -7.71
CA GLY A 104 -17.97 -2.66 -8.14
C GLY A 104 -17.65 -2.99 -9.60
N ALA A 105 -16.36 -3.04 -9.95
CA ALA A 105 -15.93 -3.59 -11.23
C ALA A 105 -16.24 -5.09 -11.24
N PRO A 106 -16.67 -5.66 -12.38
CA PRO A 106 -16.90 -7.09 -12.48
C PRO A 106 -15.60 -7.81 -12.14
N LYS A 107 -15.67 -8.78 -11.22
CA LYS A 107 -14.61 -9.76 -11.00
C LYS A 107 -14.41 -10.50 -12.33
N ALA A 108 -13.53 -9.99 -13.18
CA ALA A 108 -12.88 -10.83 -14.16
C ALA A 108 -12.09 -11.86 -13.34
N ASP A 109 -12.52 -13.11 -13.45
CA ASP A 109 -11.95 -14.27 -12.78
C ASP A 109 -10.54 -14.55 -13.36
N ILE A 110 -9.60 -13.67 -13.03
CA ILE A 110 -8.17 -13.88 -13.15
C ILE A 110 -7.75 -14.14 -11.71
N LEU A 111 -7.71 -15.43 -11.33
CA LEU A 111 -7.18 -15.98 -10.08
C LEU A 111 -6.72 -14.88 -9.11
N ALA A 112 -7.65 -14.39 -8.28
CA ALA A 112 -7.39 -13.33 -7.32
C ALA A 112 -6.06 -13.63 -6.62
N ARG A 113 -5.05 -12.77 -6.83
CA ARG A 113 -3.73 -12.97 -6.23
C ARG A 113 -3.97 -13.15 -4.74
N PRO A 114 -3.55 -14.28 -4.14
CA PRO A 114 -3.76 -14.51 -2.72
C PRO A 114 -3.21 -13.30 -1.95
N HIS A 115 -4.02 -12.77 -1.05
CA HIS A 115 -3.55 -11.74 -0.13
C HIS A 115 -2.31 -12.26 0.60
N ASP A 116 -1.20 -11.54 0.47
CA ASP A 116 0.06 -11.87 1.11
C ASP A 116 0.23 -11.00 2.36
N PRO A 117 0.07 -11.57 3.57
CA PRO A 117 0.18 -10.83 4.82
C PRO A 117 1.59 -10.26 5.03
N CYS A 118 2.63 -10.98 4.58
CA CYS A 118 4.02 -10.52 4.67
C CYS A 118 4.22 -9.24 3.86
N ARG A 119 3.68 -9.21 2.64
CA ARG A 119 3.75 -8.04 1.75
C ARG A 119 3.03 -6.82 2.33
N THR A 120 1.87 -7.03 2.95
CA THR A 120 1.09 -5.97 3.61
C THR A 120 1.83 -5.43 4.83
N CYS A 121 2.42 -6.32 5.62
CA CYS A 121 3.23 -5.94 6.76
C CYS A 121 4.45 -5.12 6.32
N GLU A 122 5.27 -5.63 5.41
CA GLU A 122 6.49 -4.91 5.03
C GLU A 122 6.14 -3.52 4.45
N PHE A 123 5.00 -3.40 3.76
CA PHE A 123 4.48 -2.11 3.28
C PHE A 123 4.24 -1.13 4.41
N ILE A 124 3.44 -1.53 5.40
CA ILE A 124 3.07 -0.61 6.47
C ILE A 124 4.26 -0.31 7.40
N ILE A 125 5.20 -1.24 7.57
CA ILE A 125 6.45 -0.98 8.30
C ILE A 125 7.34 0.04 7.56
N GLY A 126 7.46 -0.08 6.24
CA GLY A 126 8.19 0.92 5.44
C GLY A 126 7.54 2.31 5.52
N ARG A 127 6.20 2.39 5.60
CA ARG A 127 5.49 3.65 5.88
C ARG A 127 5.84 4.17 7.28
N ALA A 128 5.85 3.29 8.28
CA ALA A 128 6.16 3.67 9.64
C ALA A 128 7.57 4.24 9.79
N GLU A 129 8.56 3.63 9.13
CA GLU A 129 9.94 4.13 9.07
C GLU A 129 10.00 5.54 8.49
N HIS A 130 9.27 5.79 7.40
CA HIS A 130 9.20 7.13 6.80
C HIS A 130 8.59 8.16 7.77
N HIS A 131 7.51 7.81 8.47
CA HIS A 131 6.89 8.72 9.42
C HIS A 131 7.83 9.07 10.58
N ILE A 132 8.54 8.08 11.12
CA ILE A 132 9.49 8.29 12.21
C ILE A 132 10.69 9.13 11.72
N HIS A 133 11.40 8.67 10.69
CA HIS A 133 12.68 9.26 10.29
C HIS A 133 12.55 10.53 9.43
N ASN A 134 11.54 10.61 8.54
CA ASN A 134 11.42 11.71 7.58
C ASN A 134 10.34 12.73 7.95
N ARG A 135 9.41 12.36 8.84
CA ARG A 135 8.32 13.26 9.29
C ARG A 135 8.39 13.60 10.79
N ASN A 136 9.47 13.17 11.45
CA ASN A 136 9.74 13.43 12.87
C ASN A 136 8.54 13.06 13.75
N VAL A 137 8.00 11.86 13.54
CA VAL A 137 6.97 11.26 14.39
C VAL A 137 7.68 10.54 15.53
N THR A 138 7.51 11.04 16.75
CA THR A 138 8.20 10.54 17.96
C THR A 138 7.25 9.95 19.00
N ASP A 139 5.98 9.73 18.64
CA ASP A 139 4.92 9.24 19.54
C ASP A 139 4.10 8.17 18.82
N GLU A 140 3.86 7.06 19.52
CA GLU A 140 3.14 5.88 19.01
C GLU A 140 1.72 6.22 18.55
N LYS A 141 1.00 7.07 19.29
CA LYS A 141 -0.38 7.43 18.93
C LYS A 141 -0.42 8.24 17.65
N ARG A 142 0.56 9.14 17.45
CA ARG A 142 0.70 9.88 16.19
C ARG A 142 1.06 8.94 15.05
N LEU A 143 1.96 7.98 15.27
CA LEU A 143 2.29 6.97 14.27
C LEU A 143 1.05 6.15 13.88
N LEU A 144 0.29 5.64 14.87
CA LEU A 144 -0.92 4.86 14.64
C LEU A 144 -1.90 5.58 13.71
N ARG A 145 -2.20 6.85 14.00
CA ARG A 145 -3.14 7.64 13.18
C ARG A 145 -2.68 7.80 11.73
N GLU A 146 -1.38 8.01 11.52
CA GLU A 146 -0.82 8.13 10.18
C GLU A 146 -0.91 6.78 9.45
N LEU A 147 -0.59 5.67 10.13
CA LEU A 147 -0.66 4.33 9.54
C LEU A 147 -2.10 3.85 9.30
N GLU A 148 -3.07 4.21 10.15
CA GLU A 148 -4.49 3.91 9.92
C GLU A 148 -4.97 4.53 8.60
N HIS A 149 -4.53 5.76 8.34
CA HIS A 149 -4.83 6.43 7.09
C HIS A 149 -4.18 5.71 5.89
N GLU A 150 -2.94 5.27 6.01
CA GLU A 150 -2.24 4.46 5.00
C GLU A 150 -2.96 3.12 4.74
N CYS A 151 -3.43 2.44 5.79
CA CYS A 151 -4.17 1.19 5.66
C CYS A 151 -5.53 1.39 4.98
N ILE A 152 -6.24 2.49 5.24
CA ILE A 152 -7.49 2.80 4.52
C ILE A 152 -7.21 2.98 3.03
N GLN A 153 -6.07 3.57 2.66
CA GLN A 153 -5.70 3.73 1.25
C GLN A 153 -5.41 2.42 0.52
N LEU A 154 -4.94 1.39 1.22
CA LEU A 154 -4.75 0.06 0.63
C LEU A 154 -6.04 -0.53 0.07
N ALA A 155 -7.22 -0.15 0.60
CA ALA A 155 -8.50 -0.63 0.06
C ALA A 155 -8.67 -0.27 -1.42
N HIS A 156 -8.24 0.93 -1.82
CA HIS A 156 -8.35 1.41 -3.20
C HIS A 156 -7.42 0.67 -4.18
N VAL A 157 -6.33 0.06 -3.67
CA VAL A 157 -5.25 -0.51 -4.49
C VAL A 157 -5.28 -2.04 -4.48
N GLU A 158 -5.55 -2.63 -3.32
CA GLU A 158 -5.45 -4.08 -3.07
C GLU A 158 -6.76 -4.69 -2.55
N GLY A 159 -7.81 -3.87 -2.39
CA GLY A 159 -9.15 -4.29 -1.94
C GLY A 159 -9.34 -4.26 -0.42
N ASP A 160 -10.59 -4.34 0.01
CA ASP A 160 -10.99 -4.15 1.41
C ASP A 160 -10.29 -5.09 2.38
N GLN A 161 -10.03 -6.33 1.98
CA GLN A 161 -9.34 -7.32 2.83
C GLN A 161 -7.91 -6.90 3.18
N ALA A 162 -7.18 -6.29 2.24
CA ALA A 162 -5.83 -5.78 2.51
C ALA A 162 -5.85 -4.61 3.50
N SER A 163 -6.84 -3.72 3.36
CA SER A 163 -7.05 -2.62 4.31
C SER A 163 -7.37 -3.12 5.72
N VAL A 164 -8.29 -4.08 5.85
CA VAL A 164 -8.66 -4.68 7.13
C VAL A 164 -7.49 -5.41 7.77
N ALA A 165 -6.72 -6.20 7.01
CA ALA A 165 -5.53 -6.87 7.50
C ALA A 165 -4.48 -5.86 8.02
N CYS A 166 -4.25 -4.79 7.26
CA CYS A 166 -3.35 -3.71 7.65
C CYS A 166 -3.80 -3.01 8.94
N LEU A 167 -5.09 -2.67 9.06
CA LEU A 167 -5.63 -2.04 10.26
C LEU A 167 -5.48 -2.92 11.50
N ASN A 168 -5.81 -4.21 11.38
CA ASN A 168 -5.65 -5.18 12.47
C ASN A 168 -4.19 -5.28 12.92
N LEU A 169 -3.26 -5.29 11.96
CA LEU A 169 -1.82 -5.37 12.22
C LEU A 169 -1.34 -4.16 13.04
N ILE A 170 -1.60 -2.95 12.56
CA ILE A 170 -1.11 -1.74 13.24
C ILE A 170 -1.81 -1.49 14.57
N GLN A 171 -3.09 -1.82 14.71
CA GLN A 171 -3.81 -1.59 15.97
C GLN A 171 -3.35 -2.55 17.06
N LYS A 172 -2.97 -3.77 16.68
CA LYS A 172 -2.47 -4.78 17.61
C LYS A 172 -1.03 -4.51 18.04
N ASP A 173 -0.17 -4.13 17.09
CA ASP A 173 1.28 -4.20 17.26
C ASP A 173 1.98 -2.84 17.12
N ILE A 174 1.28 -1.69 17.22
CA ILE A 174 1.89 -0.35 17.06
C ILE A 174 3.09 -0.10 17.99
N ASP A 175 3.00 -0.52 19.24
CA ASP A 175 4.08 -0.34 20.22
C ASP A 175 5.33 -1.11 19.78
N LEU A 176 5.15 -2.34 19.27
CA LEU A 176 6.23 -3.16 18.73
C LEU A 176 6.83 -2.50 17.47
N ILE A 177 5.99 -2.08 16.53
CA ILE A 177 6.41 -1.41 15.29
C ILE A 177 7.26 -0.17 15.61
N PHE A 178 6.78 0.69 16.51
CA PHE A 178 7.48 1.92 16.88
C PHE A 178 8.82 1.63 17.55
N ASN A 179 8.86 0.71 18.51
CA ASN A 179 10.08 0.38 19.24
C ASN A 179 11.12 -0.31 18.35
N ASP A 180 10.70 -1.24 17.50
CA ASP A 180 11.61 -1.99 16.64
C ASP A 180 12.24 -1.12 15.53
N ILE A 181 11.47 -0.16 14.99
CA ILE A 181 12.02 0.82 14.04
C ILE A 181 13.05 1.72 14.73
N ASN A 182 12.74 2.23 15.93
CA ASN A 182 13.69 3.05 16.70
C ASN A 182 14.93 2.24 17.13
N ALA A 183 14.81 0.92 17.26
CA ALA A 183 15.92 -0.01 17.48
C ALA A 183 16.70 -0.34 16.19
N GLY A 184 16.31 0.20 15.03
CA GLY A 184 16.98 0.01 13.75
C GLY A 184 16.73 -1.34 13.09
N LYS A 185 15.68 -2.08 13.48
CA LYS A 185 15.31 -3.33 12.79
C LYS A 185 14.80 -3.03 11.38
N ARG A 186 15.07 -3.96 10.46
CA ARG A 186 14.61 -3.85 9.05
C ARG A 186 13.15 -4.29 8.92
N PRO A 187 12.39 -3.79 7.92
CA PRO A 187 10.97 -4.13 7.76
C PRO A 187 10.68 -5.63 7.71
N ARG A 188 11.48 -6.39 6.96
CA ARG A 188 11.39 -7.86 6.89
C ARG A 188 11.49 -8.51 8.27
N GLN A 189 12.47 -8.07 9.08
CA GLN A 189 12.72 -8.64 10.40
C GLN A 189 11.57 -8.33 11.36
N ILE A 190 11.04 -7.10 11.31
CA ILE A 190 9.87 -6.69 12.11
C ILE A 190 8.67 -7.57 11.75
N CYS A 191 8.41 -7.77 10.45
CA CYS A 191 7.32 -8.61 9.99
C CYS A 191 7.50 -10.11 10.27
N GLU A 192 8.74 -10.60 10.35
CA GLU A 192 9.04 -11.95 10.85
C GLU A 192 8.75 -12.06 12.35
N ASP A 193 9.15 -11.06 13.14
CA ASP A 193 8.91 -11.02 14.59
C ASP A 193 7.41 -10.94 14.91
N MET A 194 6.62 -10.27 14.04
CA MET A 194 5.15 -10.20 14.12
C MET A 194 4.44 -11.47 13.61
N GLY A 195 5.17 -12.39 12.97
CA GLY A 195 4.62 -13.62 12.40
C GLY A 195 3.89 -13.45 11.06
N GLU A 196 3.95 -12.26 10.46
CA GLU A 196 3.35 -11.97 9.14
C GLU A 196 4.20 -12.52 8.00
N CYS A 197 5.52 -12.50 8.18
CA CYS A 197 6.49 -13.06 7.25
C CYS A 197 7.05 -14.40 7.74
N HIS A 198 7.09 -15.39 6.85
CA HIS A 198 7.82 -16.62 7.13
C HIS A 198 9.31 -16.39 6.88
N ARG A 199 10.14 -16.76 7.86
CA ARG A 199 11.57 -17.00 7.61
C ARG A 199 11.67 -18.08 6.56
N MET A 200 12.35 -17.78 5.45
CA MET A 200 12.66 -18.77 4.42
C MET A 200 13.61 -19.81 5.02
N SER A 201 13.06 -20.79 5.71
CA SER A 201 13.79 -21.97 6.15
C SER A 201 13.94 -22.88 4.94
N GLY A 202 15.11 -22.85 4.30
CA GLY A 202 15.52 -23.96 3.45
C GLY A 202 15.65 -25.22 4.30
N GLY A 203 14.80 -26.22 4.06
CA GLY A 203 14.95 -27.55 4.65
C GLY A 203 13.65 -28.16 5.18
N THR A 204 13.13 -29.14 4.42
CA THR A 204 12.23 -30.24 4.82
C THR A 204 11.60 -30.19 6.22
N GLY A 205 10.32 -29.80 6.28
CA GLY A 205 9.48 -29.96 7.47
C GLY A 205 8.03 -30.16 7.04
N ALA A 206 7.45 -31.28 7.47
CA ALA A 206 6.05 -31.64 7.28
C ALA A 206 5.08 -30.53 7.74
N PRO A 207 3.85 -30.46 7.21
CA PRO A 207 2.88 -29.44 7.61
C PRO A 207 2.57 -29.54 9.11
N PRO A 208 2.58 -28.42 9.86
CA PRO A 208 2.04 -28.43 11.21
C PRO A 208 0.53 -28.66 11.12
N ALA A 209 0.06 -29.58 11.97
CA ALA A 209 -1.32 -29.97 12.12
C ALA A 209 -2.22 -28.76 12.44
N THR A 210 -3.42 -28.82 11.86
CA THR A 210 -4.58 -27.97 12.06
C THR A 210 -4.71 -27.48 13.51
N VAL A 211 -4.58 -26.16 13.73
CA VAL A 211 -5.09 -25.53 14.94
C VAL A 211 -6.51 -25.07 14.66
N ALA A 212 -7.44 -25.65 15.41
CA ALA A 212 -8.87 -25.43 15.31
C ALA A 212 -9.23 -23.95 15.45
N ALA A 213 -10.08 -23.47 14.53
CA ALA A 213 -10.80 -22.22 14.66
C ALA A 213 -11.60 -22.25 15.99
N THR A 214 -11.16 -21.44 16.96
CA THR A 214 -11.93 -21.20 18.17
C THR A 214 -12.71 -19.92 17.96
N THR A 215 -14.02 -20.08 17.79
CA THR A 215 -15.03 -19.03 17.77
C THR A 215 -14.97 -18.20 19.06
N MET A 216 -14.71 -16.90 18.95
CA MET A 216 -15.17 -15.91 19.93
C MET A 216 -15.80 -14.69 19.24
N GLN A 217 -17.06 -14.90 18.90
CA GLN A 217 -18.22 -14.05 19.12
C GLN A 217 -18.03 -12.60 19.60
N THR A 218 -18.56 -11.70 18.77
CA THR A 218 -19.52 -10.63 19.14
C THR A 218 -19.16 -9.72 20.33
N SER A 219 -18.44 -8.62 20.04
CA SER A 219 -18.59 -7.38 20.82
C SER A 219 -18.29 -6.08 20.07
N ILE A 220 -17.83 -6.11 18.82
CA ILE A 220 -17.30 -4.89 18.17
C ILE A 220 -18.37 -4.09 17.40
N PHE A 221 -19.51 -4.70 17.05
CA PHE A 221 -20.62 -3.98 16.39
C PHE A 221 -21.24 -2.86 17.22
N LYS A 222 -20.92 -2.74 18.52
CA LYS A 222 -21.43 -1.65 19.39
C LYS A 222 -20.55 -0.41 19.44
N LYS A 223 -19.29 -0.45 18.99
CA LYS A 223 -18.41 0.74 19.05
C LYS A 223 -18.40 1.58 17.76
N LEU A 224 -18.87 1.05 16.64
CA LEU A 224 -19.00 1.79 15.38
C LEU A 224 -20.29 2.62 15.26
N LEU A 225 -21.20 2.54 16.22
CA LEU A 225 -22.48 3.27 16.22
C LEU A 225 -22.50 4.55 17.07
N ASN A 226 -21.39 4.91 17.74
CA ASN A 226 -21.32 6.08 18.63
C ASN A 226 -20.48 7.25 18.08
N ILE A 227 -20.22 7.31 16.78
CA ILE A 227 -19.55 8.45 16.12
C ILE A 227 -20.56 9.31 15.34
N PHE A 228 -21.84 8.91 15.29
CA PHE A 228 -22.94 9.74 14.77
C PHE A 228 -23.95 10.05 15.88
N HIS A 229 -23.58 10.94 16.80
CA HIS A 229 -24.54 11.82 17.48
C HIS A 229 -23.85 13.06 18.04
#